data_AF-A0A523C9E0-F1
#
_entry.id   AF-A0A523C9E0-F1
#
_cell.length_a   1.000
_cell.length_b   1.000
_cell.length_c   1.000
_cell.angle_alpha   90.00
_cell.angle_beta   90.00
_cell.angle_gamma   90.00
#
_symmetry.space_group_name_H-M   'P 1'
#
loop_
_entity.id
_entity.type
_entity.pdbx_description
1 polymer ?
#
loop_
_entity_poly.entity_id
_entity_poly.type
_entity_poly.pdbx_seq_one_letter_code
_entity_poly.pdbx_strand_id
1 'polypeptide(L)' 'MTRGVKLRKAGGSIAATLPKDMADRLKLAAGDTVIAIETERGILLTPYDKDTEEALSIAAEVGRTYRSALRELAK' A
#
# COMPACT_ATOMS: atom_id res chain seq x y z
N MET A 1 0.72 -10.79 -11.95
CA MET A 1 -0.67 -11.22 -12.23
C MET A 1 -1.60 -10.08 -11.83
N THR A 2 -2.65 -9.82 -12.61
CA THR A 2 -3.66 -8.79 -12.31
C THR A 2 -5.02 -9.44 -12.07
N ARG A 3 -5.73 -8.99 -11.04
CA ARG A 3 -7.09 -9.47 -10.72
C ARG A 3 -7.95 -8.26 -10.40
N GLY A 4 -9.14 -8.20 -10.99
CA GLY A 4 -10.13 -7.20 -10.60
C GLY A 4 -10.66 -7.52 -9.21
N VAL A 5 -10.68 -6.52 -8.33
CA VAL A 5 -11.31 -6.61 -7.00
C VAL A 5 -12.49 -5.65 -6.95
N LYS A 6 -13.57 -6.06 -6.29
CA LYS A 6 -14.75 -5.21 -6.10
C LYS A 6 -14.71 -4.59 -4.72
N LEU A 7 -14.72 -3.25 -4.68
CA LEU A 7 -14.80 -2.50 -3.44
C LEU A 7 -16.21 -2.59 -2.85
N ARG A 8 -16.27 -2.69 -1.52
CA ARG A 8 -17.52 -2.76 -0.75
C ARG A 8 -17.49 -1.69 0.34
N LYS A 9 -18.66 -1.16 0.71
CA LYS A 9 -18.77 -0.21 1.82
C LYS A 9 -18.39 -0.89 3.13
N ALA A 10 -17.58 -0.22 3.94
CA ALA A 10 -17.17 -0.65 5.28
C ALA A 10 -17.29 0.55 6.22
N GLY A 11 -18.47 0.73 6.83
CA GLY A 11 -18.74 1.92 7.64
C GLY A 11 -18.58 3.23 6.86
N GLY A 12 -17.64 4.07 7.29
CA GLY A 12 -17.25 5.33 6.64
C GLY A 12 -16.22 5.19 5.52
N SER A 13 -15.75 3.97 5.22
CA SER A 13 -14.72 3.70 4.21
C SER A 13 -15.16 2.59 3.24
N ILE A 14 -14.19 2.06 2.48
CA ILE A 14 -14.38 0.93 1.56
C ILE A 14 -13.32 -0.14 1.81
N ALA A 15 -13.67 -1.39 1.55
CA ALA A 15 -12.79 -2.54 1.67
C ALA A 15 -12.74 -3.36 0.37
N ALA A 16 -11.60 -4.00 0.12
CA ALA A 16 -11.40 -5.01 -0.92
C ALA A 16 -10.98 -6.33 -0.27
N THR A 17 -11.40 -7.44 -0.87
CA THR A 17 -10.89 -8.77 -0.51
C THR A 17 -9.69 -9.10 -1.38
N LEU A 18 -8.56 -9.44 -0.74
CA LEU A 18 -7.41 -9.99 -1.45
C LEU A 18 -7.74 -11.39 -1.97
N PRO A 19 -7.52 -11.68 -3.26
CA PRO A 19 -7.66 -13.04 -3.79
C PRO A 19 -6.76 -14.02 -3.02
N LYS A 20 -7.29 -15.22 -2.73
CA LYS A 20 -6.60 -16.23 -1.92
C LYS A 20 -5.18 -16.54 -2.43
N ASP A 21 -5.03 -16.71 -3.74
CA ASP A 21 -3.74 -17.00 -4.36
C ASP A 21 -2.72 -15.87 -4.19
N MET A 22 -3.17 -14.62 -4.13
CA MET A 22 -2.32 -13.47 -3.85
C MET A 22 -1.92 -13.41 -2.38
N ALA A 23 -2.88 -13.64 -1.47
CA ALA A 23 -2.62 -13.66 -0.03
C ALA A 23 -1.61 -14.78 0.33
N ASP A 24 -1.80 -15.98 -0.21
CA ASP A 24 -0.91 -17.13 0.03
C ASP A 24 0.53 -16.84 -0.42
N ARG A 25 0.72 -16.26 -1.63
CA ARG A 25 2.06 -15.91 -2.14
C ARG A 25 2.75 -14.81 -1.34
N LEU A 26 1.97 -13.85 -0.85
CA LEU A 26 2.45 -12.74 -0.02
C LEU A 26 2.53 -13.11 1.47
N LYS A 27 2.17 -14.35 1.83
CA LYS A 27 2.13 -14.86 3.20
C LYS A 27 1.27 -14.00 4.13
N LEU A 28 0.15 -13.51 3.61
CA LEU A 28 -0.81 -12.71 4.37
C LEU A 28 -1.93 -13.59 4.89
N ALA A 29 -2.32 -13.37 6.15
CA ALA A 29 -3.41 -14.04 6.83
C ALA A 29 -4.47 -13.03 7.32
N ALA A 30 -5.65 -13.54 7.67
CA ALA A 30 -6.66 -12.74 8.32
C ALA A 30 -6.16 -12.29 9.70
N GLY A 31 -6.20 -10.99 9.97
CA GLY A 31 -5.67 -10.39 11.20
C GLY A 31 -4.31 -9.71 11.03
N ASP A 32 -3.63 -9.94 9.90
CA ASP A 32 -2.38 -9.22 9.61
C ASP A 32 -2.64 -7.74 9.34
N THR A 33 -1.74 -6.90 9.84
CA THR A 33 -1.68 -5.49 9.47
C THR A 33 -0.82 -5.35 8.21
N VAL A 34 -1.27 -4.50 7.29
CA VAL A 34 -0.52 -4.10 6.09
C VAL A 34 -0.50 -2.58 5.99
N ILE A 35 0.54 -2.05 5.36
CA ILE A 35 0.66 -0.62 5.12
C ILE A 35 0.15 -0.32 3.71
N ALA A 36 -0.77 0.62 3.61
CA ALA A 36 -1.30 1.14 2.35
C ALA A 36 -0.65 2.49 2.02
N ILE A 37 0.07 2.55 0.90
CA ILE A 37 0.78 3.73 0.43
C ILE A 37 0.11 4.22 -0.85
N GLU A 38 -0.29 5.48 -0.88
CA GLU A 38 -0.75 6.13 -2.10
C GLU A 38 0.46 6.50 -2.97
N THR A 39 0.41 6.12 -4.24
CA THR A 39 1.47 6.35 -5.23
C THR A 39 0.85 6.95 -6.49
N GLU A 40 1.68 7.48 -7.40
CA GLU A 40 1.19 8.02 -8.68
C GLU A 40 0.49 6.98 -9.57
N ARG A 41 0.70 5.68 -9.30
CA ARG A 41 0.13 4.56 -10.05
C ARG A 41 -1.04 3.87 -9.33
N GLY A 42 -1.48 4.41 -8.18
CA GLY A 42 -2.53 3.84 -7.34
C GLY A 42 -2.02 3.45 -5.96
N ILE A 43 -2.60 2.41 -5.35
CA ILE A 43 -2.29 2.01 -3.97
C ILE A 43 -1.31 0.83 -3.97
N LEU A 44 -0.22 0.97 -3.22
CA LEU A 44 0.71 -0.11 -2.90
C LEU A 44 0.39 -0.65 -1.50
N LEU A 45 0.15 -1.95 -1.40
CA LEU A 45 0.01 -2.65 -0.12
C LEU A 45 1.30 -3.41 0.18
N THR A 46 1.85 -3.20 1.37
CA THR A 46 3.06 -3.87 1.86
C THR A 46 2.81 -4.55 3.21
N PRO A 47 3.39 -5.73 3.47
CA PRO A 47 3.32 -6.35 4.80
C PRO A 47 3.84 -5.40 5.89
N TYR A 48 3.24 -5.44 7.07
CA TYR A 48 3.73 -4.66 8.21
C TYR A 48 5.02 -5.28 8.77
N ASP A 49 6.09 -4.50 8.74
CA ASP A 49 7.36 -4.78 9.40
C ASP A 49 7.73 -3.54 10.23
N LYS A 50 8.05 -3.73 11.51
CA LYS A 50 8.28 -2.63 12.46
C LYS A 50 9.46 -1.74 12.05
N ASP A 51 10.51 -2.34 11.48
CA ASP A 51 11.67 -1.59 11.00
C ASP A 51 11.32 -0.80 9.72
N THR A 52 10.35 -1.30 8.95
CA THR A 52 9.85 -0.68 7.73
C THR A 52 8.92 0.53 8.03
N GLU A 53 8.24 0.57 9.18
CA GLU A 53 7.36 1.68 9.57
C GLU A 53 8.13 3.01 9.71
N GLU A 54 9.29 2.98 10.38
CA GLU A 54 10.12 4.18 10.58
C GLU A 54 10.65 4.71 9.24
N ALA A 55 11.15 3.81 8.38
CA ALA A 55 11.63 4.17 7.05
C ALA A 55 10.51 4.74 6.15
N LEU A 56 9.30 4.18 6.22
CA LEU A 56 8.15 4.66 5.45
C LEU A 56 7.61 6.00 5.96
N SER A 57 7.66 6.25 7.27
CA SER A 57 7.31 7.55 7.84
C SER A 57 8.22 8.65 7.29
N ILE A 58 9.54 8.39 7.31
CA ILE A 58 10.55 9.29 6.73
C ILE A 58 10.32 9.47 5.23
N ALA A 59 10.08 8.38 4.48
CA ALA A 59 9.81 8.46 3.05
C ALA A 59 8.53 9.23 2.73
N ALA A 60 7.48 9.13 3.55
CA ALA A 60 6.25 9.89 3.39
C ALA A 60 6.47 11.39 3.64
N GLU A 61 7.29 11.75 4.63
CA GLU A 61 7.68 13.13 4.89
C GLU A 61 8.52 13.71 3.73
N VAL A 62 9.56 13.00 3.29
CA VAL A 62 10.40 13.37 2.15
C VAL A 62 9.55 13.45 0.86
N GLY A 63 8.65 12.50 0.65
CA GLY A 63 7.74 12.49 -0.50
C GLY A 63 6.78 13.68 -0.54
N ARG A 64 6.31 14.15 0.63
CA ARG A 64 5.53 15.40 0.72
C ARG A 64 6.39 16.62 0.41
N THR A 65 7.58 16.70 1.01
CA THR A 65 8.47 17.86 0.92
C THR A 65 9.08 18.03 -0.47
N TYR A 66 9.48 16.93 -1.11
CA TYR A 66 10.23 16.93 -2.37
C TYR A 66 9.45 16.35 -3.55
N ARG A 67 8.11 16.40 -3.49
CA ARG A 67 7.22 15.78 -4.50
C ARG A 67 7.57 16.15 -5.94
N SER A 68 7.85 17.43 -6.20
CA SER A 68 8.21 17.93 -7.54
C SER A 68 9.56 17.43 -8.01
N ALA A 69 10.57 17.43 -7.13
CA ALA A 69 11.92 16.96 -7.44
C ALA A 69 11.95 15.45 -7.71
N LEU A 70 11.23 14.67 -6.88
CA LEU A 70 11.12 13.22 -7.06
C LEU A 70 10.39 12.85 -8.36
N ARG A 71 9.39 13.64 -8.76
CA ARG A 71 8.67 13.45 -10.02
C ARG A 71 9.54 13.73 -11.24
N GLU A 72 10.46 14.70 -11.14
CA GLU A 72 11.39 15.01 -12.23
C GLU A 72 12.50 13.96 -12.36
N LEU A 73 12.94 13.37 -11.24
CA LEU A 73 13.90 12.26 -11.22
C LEU A 73 13.33 10.94 -11.75
N ALA A 74 12.00 10.80 -11.79
CA ALA A 74 11.32 9.60 -12.24
C ALA A 74 11.04 9.57 -13.77
N LYS A 75 11.45 10.61 -14.50
CA LYS A 75 11.46 10.65 -15.98
C LYS A 75 12.69 9.98 -16.56
#